data_AF-A0A3C1LIW9-F1
#
_entry.id   AF-A0A3C1LIW9-F1
#
_cell.length_a   1.000
_cell.length_b   1.000
_cell.length_c   1.000
_cell.angle_alpha   90.00
_cell.angle_beta   90.00
_cell.angle_gamma   90.00
#
_symmetry.space_group_name_H-M   'P 1'
#
loop_
_entity.id
_entity.type
_entity.pdbx_description
1 polymer ?
#
loop_
_entity_poly.entity_id
_entity_poly.type
_entity_poly.pdbx_seq_one_letter_code
_entity_poly.pdbx_strand_id
1 'polypeptide(L)'
;MPNAAHTILSLVKKDILLEFRQQYTLYGIVLYVASTIFVIYLIHGQPEATVWNALFWVVQLFVCVNAVAKSFLQESRGRLLYFYTLVKPQQFVIAKLLFNALLMLAMNLISLGIFVLLLANPLVYPLHFFAISCLGSIGLSFVFTFLAAIAAKAQQQAALMAIMGFPIIIPQL
;
A
#
# COMPACT_ATOMS: atom_id res chain seq x y z
N MET A 1 32.80 6.34 -3.60
CA MET A 1 31.58 5.51 -3.59
C MET A 1 30.39 6.44 -3.40
N PRO A 2 29.34 6.40 -4.25
CA PRO A 2 28.17 7.25 -4.02
C PRO A 2 27.59 6.98 -2.63
N ASN A 3 27.19 8.06 -1.95
CA ASN A 3 26.71 7.99 -0.58
C ASN A 3 25.46 7.10 -0.51
N ALA A 4 25.35 6.23 0.49
CA ALA A 4 24.27 5.24 0.56
C ALA A 4 22.86 5.86 0.49
N ALA A 5 22.70 7.03 1.12
CA ALA A 5 21.46 7.81 1.10
C ALA A 5 21.10 8.33 -0.31
N HIS A 6 22.09 8.76 -1.10
CA HIS A 6 21.85 9.20 -2.48
C HIS A 6 21.38 8.05 -3.38
N THR A 7 21.95 6.86 -3.21
CA THR A 7 21.53 5.67 -3.96
C THR A 7 20.07 5.30 -3.64
N ILE A 8 19.70 5.27 -2.36
CA ILE A 8 18.32 4.99 -1.91
C ILE A 8 17.35 6.02 -2.50
N LEU A 9 17.67 7.32 -2.39
CA LEU A 9 16.82 8.38 -2.90
C LEU A 9 16.65 8.30 -4.42
N SER A 10 17.71 7.94 -5.15
CA SER A 10 17.66 7.78 -6.61
C SER A 10 16.76 6.61 -7.03
N LEU A 11 16.78 5.50 -6.28
CA LEU A 11 15.91 4.35 -6.49
C LEU A 11 14.45 4.70 -6.22
N VAL A 12 14.18 5.39 -5.10
CA VAL A 12 12.82 5.86 -4.78
C VAL A 12 12.30 6.80 -5.87
N LYS A 13 13.11 7.76 -6.34
CA LYS A 13 12.72 8.67 -7.42
C LYS A 13 12.42 7.91 -8.72
N LYS A 14 13.20 6.88 -9.02
CA LYS A 14 12.98 6.01 -10.18
C LYS A 14 11.64 5.28 -10.05
N ASP A 15 11.33 4.69 -8.91
CA ASP A 15 10.06 3.97 -8.70
C ASP A 15 8.85 4.93 -8.75
N ILE A 16 8.95 6.13 -8.17
CA ILE A 16 7.93 7.18 -8.29
C ILE A 16 7.70 7.53 -9.76
N LEU A 17 8.77 7.78 -10.52
CA LEU A 17 8.66 8.17 -11.93
C LEU A 17 8.06 7.05 -12.80
N LEU A 18 8.34 5.79 -12.48
CA LEU A 18 7.71 4.65 -13.15
C LEU A 18 6.22 4.54 -12.85
N GLU A 19 5.82 4.72 -11.60
CA GLU A 19 4.40 4.69 -11.20
C GLU A 19 3.61 5.81 -11.89
N PHE A 20 4.15 7.03 -11.89
CA PHE A 20 3.54 8.16 -12.58
C PHE A 20 3.51 8.00 -14.11
N ARG A 21 4.43 7.23 -14.70
CA ARG A 21 4.38 6.88 -16.13
C ARG A 21 3.36 5.79 -16.42
N GLN A 22 3.13 4.86 -15.49
CA GLN A 22 2.13 3.79 -15.61
C GLN A 22 0.78 4.21 -14.99
N GLN A 23 0.26 5.35 -15.44
CA GLN A 23 -0.94 5.99 -14.92
C GLN A 23 -2.16 5.06 -14.75
N TYR A 24 -2.32 4.09 -15.65
CA TYR A 24 -3.43 3.13 -15.61
C TYR A 24 -3.50 2.33 -14.29
N THR A 25 -2.37 1.99 -13.69
CA THR A 25 -2.35 1.22 -12.44
C THR A 25 -2.80 2.09 -11.27
N LEU A 26 -2.22 3.28 -11.14
CA LEU A 26 -2.53 4.20 -10.05
C LEU A 26 -4.00 4.68 -10.13
N TYR A 27 -4.46 5.08 -11.32
CA TYR A 27 -5.86 5.45 -11.51
C TYR A 27 -6.82 4.29 -11.29
N GLY A 28 -6.44 3.06 -11.65
CA GLY A 28 -7.24 1.87 -11.37
C GLY A 28 -7.45 1.65 -9.86
N ILE A 29 -6.42 1.87 -9.04
CA ILE A 29 -6.51 1.75 -7.57
C ILE A 29 -7.36 2.88 -6.99
N VAL A 30 -7.16 4.12 -7.43
CA VAL A 30 -7.97 5.26 -6.98
C VAL A 30 -9.44 5.08 -7.35
N LEU A 31 -9.72 4.63 -8.58
CA LEU A 31 -11.08 4.33 -9.04
C LEU A 31 -11.69 3.19 -8.22
N TYR A 32 -10.93 2.14 -7.91
CA TYR A 32 -11.35 1.06 -7.02
C TYR A 32 -11.74 1.61 -5.65
N VAL A 33 -10.88 2.41 -5.00
CA VAL A 33 -11.16 3.03 -3.69
C VAL A 33 -12.44 3.85 -3.74
N ALA A 34 -12.55 4.78 -4.69
CA ALA A 34 -13.71 5.64 -4.82
C ALA A 34 -15.00 4.82 -5.04
N SER A 35 -14.95 3.80 -5.90
CA SER A 35 -16.10 2.95 -6.21
C SER A 35 -16.51 2.11 -5.00
N THR A 36 -15.56 1.50 -4.29
CA THR A 36 -15.85 0.69 -3.11
C THR A 36 -16.46 1.53 -1.99
N ILE A 37 -15.91 2.72 -1.70
CA ILE A 37 -16.46 3.60 -0.66
C ILE A 37 -17.86 4.10 -1.07
N PHE A 38 -18.06 4.41 -2.36
CA PHE A 38 -19.38 4.81 -2.87
C PHE A 38 -20.42 3.69 -2.73
N VAL A 39 -20.05 2.44 -3.04
CA VAL A 39 -20.95 1.29 -2.82
C VAL A 39 -21.25 1.09 -1.33
N ILE A 40 -20.25 1.22 -0.45
CA ILE A 40 -20.44 1.17 1.00
C ILE A 40 -21.44 2.24 1.45
N TYR A 41 -21.31 3.46 0.94
CA TYR A 41 -22.21 4.58 1.22
C TYR A 41 -23.65 4.25 0.79
N LEU A 42 -23.87 3.65 -0.39
CA LEU A 42 -25.20 3.25 -0.84
C LEU A 42 -25.85 2.19 0.06
N ILE A 43 -25.06 1.31 0.68
CA ILE A 43 -25.56 0.22 1.53
C ILE A 43 -25.90 0.71 2.93
N HIS A 44 -25.00 1.48 3.56
CA HIS A 44 -25.10 1.83 4.98
C HIS A 44 -25.44 3.30 5.25
N GLY A 45 -25.24 4.21 4.28
CA GLY A 45 -25.37 5.65 4.49
C GLY A 45 -24.40 6.17 5.56
N GLN A 46 -24.90 6.30 6.79
CA GLN A 46 -24.14 6.75 7.97
C GLN A 46 -24.02 5.60 8.99
N PRO A 47 -22.98 4.74 8.86
CA PRO A 47 -22.78 3.63 9.79
C PRO A 47 -22.36 4.09 11.19
N GLU A 48 -22.65 3.27 12.20
CA GLU A 48 -22.12 3.46 13.55
C GLU A 48 -20.58 3.42 13.58
N ALA A 49 -19.96 4.03 14.59
CA ALA A 49 -18.51 4.22 14.67
C ALA A 49 -17.70 2.92 14.57
N THR A 50 -18.20 1.82 15.14
CA THR A 50 -17.57 0.49 15.09
C THR A 50 -17.55 -0.07 13.68
N VAL A 51 -18.69 0.02 12.97
CA VAL A 51 -18.85 -0.41 11.58
C VAL A 51 -18.03 0.47 10.64
N TRP A 52 -18.03 1.79 10.86
CA TRP A 52 -17.22 2.74 10.10
C TRP A 52 -15.73 2.39 10.18
N ASN A 53 -15.21 2.12 11.39
CA ASN A 53 -13.81 1.74 11.60
C ASN A 53 -13.48 0.40 10.92
N ALA A 54 -14.33 -0.61 11.07
CA ALA A 54 -14.13 -1.91 10.43
C ALA A 54 -14.09 -1.78 8.90
N LEU A 55 -15.03 -1.04 8.31
CA LEU A 55 -15.08 -0.81 6.87
C LEU A 55 -13.85 -0.07 6.36
N PHE A 56 -13.38 0.94 7.09
CA PHE A 56 -12.18 1.69 6.74
C PHE A 56 -10.95 0.76 6.63
N TRP A 57 -10.71 -0.06 7.64
CA TRP A 57 -9.55 -0.97 7.64
C TRP A 57 -9.67 -2.10 6.62
N VAL A 58 -10.88 -2.59 6.36
CA VAL A 58 -11.13 -3.57 5.29
C VAL A 58 -10.78 -2.98 3.93
N VAL A 59 -11.26 -1.77 3.61
CA VAL A 59 -10.90 -1.07 2.36
C VAL A 59 -9.37 -0.91 2.29
N GLN A 60 -8.75 -0.50 3.39
CA GLN A 60 -7.31 -0.27 3.44
C GLN A 60 -6.48 -1.54 3.20
N LEU A 61 -6.95 -2.70 3.69
CA LEU A 61 -6.34 -3.99 3.41
C LEU A 61 -6.37 -4.30 1.91
N PHE A 62 -7.53 -4.17 1.26
CA PHE A 62 -7.65 -4.44 -0.17
C PHE A 62 -6.84 -3.48 -1.03
N VAL A 63 -6.79 -2.20 -0.65
CA VAL A 63 -5.92 -1.20 -1.30
C VAL A 63 -4.47 -1.63 -1.21
N CYS A 64 -4.03 -2.08 -0.03
CA CYS A 64 -2.66 -2.53 0.18
C CYS A 64 -2.30 -3.73 -0.70
N VAL A 65 -3.18 -4.74 -0.76
CA VAL A 65 -2.99 -5.90 -1.63
C VAL A 65 -2.84 -5.47 -3.10
N ASN A 66 -3.74 -4.60 -3.58
CA ASN A 66 -3.74 -4.19 -4.98
C ASN A 66 -2.56 -3.27 -5.36
N ALA A 67 -2.13 -2.40 -4.45
CA ALA A 67 -1.01 -1.48 -4.66
C ALA A 67 0.35 -2.17 -4.51
N VAL A 68 0.56 -2.89 -3.40
CA VAL A 68 1.88 -3.43 -3.03
C VAL A 68 2.22 -4.70 -3.79
N ALA A 69 1.24 -5.54 -4.17
CA ALA A 69 1.49 -6.73 -4.98
C ALA A 69 2.23 -6.38 -6.27
N LYS A 70 1.81 -5.33 -6.98
CA LYS A 70 2.44 -4.94 -8.24
C LYS A 70 3.89 -4.47 -8.11
N SER A 71 4.25 -3.85 -6.98
CA SER A 71 5.58 -3.28 -6.74
C SER A 71 6.71 -4.29 -6.95
N PHE A 72 6.54 -5.55 -6.51
CA PHE A 72 7.51 -6.62 -6.77
C PHE A 72 7.20 -7.46 -8.01
N LEU A 73 5.93 -7.64 -8.36
CA LEU A 73 5.53 -8.48 -9.50
C LEU A 73 5.88 -7.86 -10.86
N GLN A 74 5.97 -6.53 -10.96
CA GLN A 74 6.31 -5.82 -12.21
C GLN A 74 7.81 -5.77 -12.53
N GLU A 75 8.68 -6.07 -11.56
CA GLU A 75 10.14 -6.12 -11.79
C GLU A 75 10.51 -7.47 -12.40
N SER A 76 10.88 -7.46 -13.69
CA SER A 76 11.30 -8.67 -14.39
C SER A 76 12.59 -9.23 -13.79
N ARG A 77 12.71 -10.56 -13.73
CA ARG A 77 13.86 -11.28 -13.16
C ARG A 77 15.22 -10.80 -13.71
N GLY A 78 15.27 -10.42 -15.00
CA GLY A 78 16.46 -9.85 -15.64
C GLY A 78 16.85 -8.45 -15.14
N ARG A 79 15.88 -7.58 -14.82
CA ARG A 79 16.15 -6.27 -14.20
C ARG A 79 16.68 -6.41 -12.78
N LEU A 80 16.14 -7.38 -12.04
CA LEU A 80 16.61 -7.69 -10.69
C LEU A 80 18.10 -8.06 -10.69
N LEU A 81 18.52 -8.96 -11.60
CA LEU A 81 19.92 -9.38 -11.75
C LEU A 81 20.85 -8.20 -12.12
N TYR A 82 20.38 -7.28 -12.95
CA TYR A 82 21.11 -6.05 -13.28
C TYR A 82 21.25 -5.10 -12.08
N PHE A 83 20.22 -4.95 -11.25
CA PHE A 83 20.34 -4.15 -10.03
C PHE A 83 21.26 -4.77 -8.99
N TYR A 84 21.35 -6.11 -8.94
CA TYR A 84 22.29 -6.82 -8.09
C TYR A 84 23.76 -6.54 -8.43
N THR A 85 24.09 -6.18 -9.67
CA THR A 85 25.47 -5.82 -10.05
C THR A 85 25.80 -4.34 -9.78
N LEU A 86 24.78 -3.48 -9.67
CA LEU A 86 24.95 -2.03 -9.50
C LEU A 86 24.80 -1.54 -8.06
N VAL A 87 23.95 -2.18 -7.26
CA VAL A 87 23.54 -1.67 -5.94
C VAL A 87 23.53 -2.79 -4.90
N LYS A 88 23.88 -2.47 -3.65
CA LYS A 88 23.79 -3.41 -2.54
C LYS A 88 22.32 -3.82 -2.30
N PRO A 89 22.01 -5.11 -2.06
CA PRO A 89 20.64 -5.60 -1.90
C PRO A 89 19.86 -4.90 -0.78
N GLN A 90 20.54 -4.51 0.31
CA GLN A 90 19.95 -3.78 1.43
C GLN A 90 19.39 -2.42 1.00
N GLN A 91 20.12 -1.67 0.16
CA GLN A 91 19.69 -0.34 -0.31
C GLN A 91 18.48 -0.45 -1.24
N PHE A 92 18.41 -1.51 -2.04
CA PHE A 92 17.27 -1.79 -2.92
C PHE A 92 15.99 -2.08 -2.11
N VAL A 93 16.07 -2.95 -1.10
CA VAL A 93 14.90 -3.27 -0.26
C VAL A 93 14.41 -2.05 0.53
N ILE A 94 15.34 -1.26 1.10
CA ILE A 94 14.98 -0.04 1.85
C ILE A 94 14.29 0.98 0.93
N ALA A 95 14.81 1.18 -0.30
CA ALA A 95 14.16 2.06 -1.27
C ALA A 95 12.73 1.60 -1.60
N LYS A 96 12.53 0.29 -1.78
CA LYS A 96 11.21 -0.29 -2.06
C LYS A 96 10.22 -0.12 -0.91
N LEU A 97 10.68 -0.34 0.32
CA LEU A 97 9.89 -0.13 1.54
C LEU A 97 9.44 1.33 1.66
N LEU A 98 10.35 2.28 1.43
CA LEU A 98 10.03 3.71 1.47
C LEU A 98 9.04 4.11 0.38
N PHE A 99 9.22 3.61 -0.85
CA PHE A 99 8.31 3.87 -1.95
C PHE A 99 6.90 3.35 -1.65
N ASN A 100 6.78 2.08 -1.24
CA ASN A 100 5.48 1.47 -0.92
C ASN A 100 4.83 2.13 0.30
N ALA A 101 5.61 2.59 1.29
CA ALA A 101 5.08 3.30 2.44
C ALA A 101 4.49 4.66 2.01
N LEU A 102 5.18 5.39 1.14
CA LEU A 102 4.70 6.66 0.59
C LEU A 102 3.44 6.47 -0.26
N LEU A 103 3.41 5.42 -1.10
CA LEU A 103 2.22 5.06 -1.88
C LEU A 103 1.03 4.73 -0.99
N MET A 104 1.24 3.91 0.06
CA MET A 104 0.19 3.54 1.00
C MET A 104 -0.30 4.72 1.82
N LEU A 105 0.58 5.64 2.23
CA LEU A 105 0.19 6.88 2.89
C LEU A 105 -0.69 7.74 1.97
N ALA A 106 -0.30 7.91 0.70
CA ALA A 106 -1.10 8.66 -0.26
C ALA A 106 -2.50 8.04 -0.45
N MET A 107 -2.57 6.71 -0.62
CA MET A 107 -3.85 6.02 -0.76
C MET A 107 -4.69 6.10 0.52
N ASN A 108 -4.07 6.00 1.69
CA ASN A 108 -4.73 6.18 2.98
C ASN A 108 -5.41 7.55 3.09
N LEU A 109 -4.71 8.63 2.72
CA LEU A 109 -5.23 9.99 2.78
C LEU A 109 -6.41 10.18 1.82
N ILE A 110 -6.32 9.61 0.62
CA ILE A 110 -7.41 9.63 -0.37
C ILE A 110 -8.62 8.87 0.19
N SER A 111 -8.42 7.64 0.66
CA SER A 111 -9.48 6.81 1.26
C SER A 111 -10.16 7.51 2.43
N LEU A 112 -9.38 8.07 3.36
CA LEU A 112 -9.89 8.78 4.54
C LEU A 112 -10.68 10.03 4.14
N GLY A 113 -10.18 10.81 3.17
CA GLY A 113 -10.89 11.98 2.64
C GLY A 113 -12.24 11.62 2.04
N ILE A 114 -12.31 10.56 1.23
CA ILE A 114 -13.56 10.08 0.62
C ILE A 114 -14.51 9.53 1.69
N PHE A 115 -13.99 8.78 2.67
CA PHE A 115 -14.78 8.22 3.79
C PHE A 115 -15.45 9.33 4.61
N VAL A 116 -14.68 10.35 5.01
CA VAL A 116 -15.20 11.48 5.80
C VAL A 116 -16.24 12.28 5.00
N LEU A 117 -16.04 12.42 3.69
CA LEU A 117 -16.96 13.17 2.82
C LEU A 117 -18.30 12.43 2.62
N LEU A 118 -18.27 11.11 2.38
CA LEU A 118 -19.48 10.33 2.04
C LEU A 118 -20.21 9.75 3.26
N LEU A 119 -19.50 9.18 4.23
CA LEU A 119 -20.12 8.42 5.34
C LEU A 119 -20.40 9.28 6.59
N ALA A 120 -20.21 10.60 6.49
CA ALA A 120 -20.11 11.52 7.62
C ALA A 120 -18.93 11.18 8.56
N ASN A 121 -18.66 12.07 9.52
CA ASN A 121 -17.53 11.95 10.43
C ASN A 121 -17.97 11.55 11.85
N PRO A 122 -18.02 10.24 12.17
CA PRO A 122 -18.26 9.79 13.55
C PRO A 122 -17.02 9.89 14.45
N LEU A 123 -15.89 10.43 13.96
CA LEU A 123 -14.63 10.46 14.70
C LEU A 123 -14.69 11.49 15.84
N VAL A 124 -14.61 11.00 17.07
CA VAL A 124 -14.51 11.83 18.28
C VAL A 124 -13.15 12.55 18.33
N TYR A 125 -12.07 11.87 17.95
CA TYR A 125 -10.70 12.39 17.97
C TYR A 125 -10.03 12.27 16.59
N PRO A 126 -10.34 13.17 15.64
CA PRO A 126 -9.89 13.05 14.25
C PRO A 126 -8.36 13.04 14.10
N LEU A 127 -7.64 13.83 14.92
CA LEU A 127 -6.17 13.88 14.88
C LEU A 127 -5.51 12.57 15.34
N HIS A 128 -6.07 11.94 16.38
CA HIS A 128 -5.58 10.64 16.87
C HIS A 128 -5.84 9.55 15.85
N PHE A 129 -7.05 9.52 15.27
CA PHE A 129 -7.38 8.57 14.22
C PHE A 129 -6.48 8.74 12.99
N PHE A 130 -6.21 9.98 12.58
CA PHE A 130 -5.28 10.29 11.49
C PHE A 130 -3.87 9.72 11.75
N ALA A 131 -3.31 9.95 12.96
CA ALA A 131 -2.00 9.44 13.32
C ALA A 131 -1.95 7.90 13.32
N ILE A 132 -2.97 7.25 13.88
CA ILE A 132 -3.10 5.78 13.91
C ILE A 132 -3.25 5.24 12.49
N SER A 133 -4.06 5.89 11.65
CA SER A 133 -4.29 5.53 10.27
C SER A 133 -3.00 5.62 9.44
N CYS A 134 -2.21 6.69 9.60
CA CYS A 134 -0.90 6.82 8.99
C CYS A 134 0.06 5.70 9.45
N LEU A 135 0.19 5.47 10.76
CA LEU A 135 1.04 4.40 11.30
C LEU A 135 0.62 3.01 10.81
N GLY A 136 -0.68 2.72 10.83
CA GLY A 136 -1.23 1.46 10.35
C GLY A 136 -1.00 1.26 8.86
N SER A 137 -1.13 2.30 8.04
CA SER A 137 -0.85 2.21 6.59
C SER A 137 0.63 1.91 6.29
N ILE A 138 1.56 2.48 7.07
CA ILE A 138 3.00 2.17 6.97
C ILE A 138 3.27 0.73 7.40
N GLY A 139 2.67 0.29 8.52
CA GLY A 139 2.80 -1.09 9.00
C GLY A 139 2.30 -2.11 7.97
N LEU A 140 1.10 -1.89 7.42
CA LEU A 140 0.53 -2.71 6.35
C LEU A 140 1.46 -2.74 5.13
N SER A 141 1.98 -1.58 4.73
CA SER A 141 2.91 -1.48 3.60
C SER A 141 4.16 -2.35 3.82
N PHE A 142 4.76 -2.31 5.00
CA PHE A 142 5.96 -3.10 5.29
C PHE A 142 5.67 -4.60 5.27
N VAL A 143 4.62 -5.05 5.94
CA VAL A 143 4.22 -6.47 5.96
C VAL A 143 4.00 -6.99 4.53
N PHE A 144 3.20 -6.29 3.73
CA PHE A 144 2.92 -6.71 2.36
C PHE A 144 4.11 -6.57 1.43
N THR A 145 5.01 -5.61 1.65
CA THR A 145 6.24 -5.47 0.86
C THR A 145 7.15 -6.69 1.07
N PHE A 146 7.27 -7.18 2.31
CA PHE A 146 8.01 -8.41 2.60
C PHE A 146 7.32 -9.65 2.04
N LEU A 147 6.00 -9.76 2.21
CA LEU A 147 5.23 -10.86 1.62
C LEU A 147 5.36 -10.89 0.10
N ALA A 148 5.29 -9.74 -0.56
CA ALA A 148 5.48 -9.61 -2.01
C ALA A 148 6.90 -10.02 -2.42
N ALA A 149 7.92 -9.68 -1.64
CA ALA A 149 9.30 -10.09 -1.91
C ALA A 149 9.51 -11.61 -1.79
N ILE A 150 8.86 -12.25 -0.81
CA ILE A 150 8.89 -13.72 -0.63
C ILE A 150 8.10 -14.39 -1.76
N ALA A 151 6.88 -13.91 -2.00
CA ALA A 151 5.99 -14.41 -3.04
C ALA A 151 6.60 -14.29 -4.43
N ALA A 152 7.36 -13.21 -4.72
CA ALA A 152 8.05 -13.01 -5.99
C ALA A 152 9.06 -14.13 -6.32
N LYS A 153 9.54 -14.88 -5.31
CA LYS A 153 10.41 -16.05 -5.52
C LYS A 153 9.64 -17.36 -5.69
N ALA A 154 8.34 -17.38 -5.47
CA ALA A 154 7.46 -18.54 -5.65
C ALA A 154 6.81 -18.56 -7.04
N GLN A 155 6.33 -19.74 -7.48
CA GLN A 155 5.64 -19.92 -8.76
C GLN A 155 4.19 -19.37 -8.76
N GLN A 156 3.50 -19.34 -7.62
CA GLN A 156 2.12 -18.84 -7.49
C GLN A 156 2.04 -17.60 -6.58
N GLN A 157 2.53 -16.48 -7.10
CA GLN A 157 2.81 -15.26 -6.33
C GLN A 157 1.55 -14.61 -5.71
N ALA A 158 0.42 -14.61 -6.44
CA ALA A 158 -0.84 -14.02 -5.96
C ALA A 158 -1.52 -14.86 -4.87
N ALA A 159 -1.56 -16.19 -5.04
CA ALA A 159 -2.17 -17.09 -4.05
C ALA A 159 -1.38 -17.09 -2.74
N LEU A 160 -0.04 -17.07 -2.82
CA LEU A 160 0.82 -17.01 -1.64
C LEU A 160 0.61 -15.73 -0.82
N MET A 161 0.42 -14.60 -1.51
CA MET A 161 0.19 -13.29 -0.86
C MET A 161 -1.15 -13.26 -0.12
N ALA A 162 -2.19 -13.90 -0.64
CA ALA A 162 -3.49 -14.03 0.04
C ALA A 162 -3.40 -14.97 1.25
N ILE A 163 -2.82 -16.17 1.08
CA ILE A 163 -2.73 -17.18 2.14
C ILE A 163 -1.89 -16.70 3.33
N MET A 164 -0.78 -16.00 3.06
CA MET A 164 0.12 -15.51 4.11
C MET A 164 -0.30 -14.13 4.65
N GLY A 165 -0.89 -13.27 3.81
CA GLY A 165 -1.24 -11.90 4.19
C GLY A 165 -2.33 -11.85 5.24
N PHE A 166 -3.48 -12.47 4.98
CA PHE A 166 -4.64 -12.35 5.87
C PHE A 166 -4.36 -12.78 7.33
N PRO A 167 -3.70 -13.92 7.62
CA PRO A 167 -3.40 -14.32 9.00
C PRO A 167 -2.48 -13.35 9.75
N ILE A 168 -1.53 -12.71 9.05
CA ILE A 168 -0.54 -11.81 9.66
C ILE A 168 -1.15 -10.43 9.95
N ILE A 169 -2.16 -10.04 9.19
CA ILE A 169 -2.79 -8.71 9.28
C ILE A 169 -3.87 -8.66 10.36
N ILE A 170 -4.54 -9.78 10.65
CA ILE A 170 -5.60 -9.84 11.67
C ILE A 170 -5.15 -9.30 13.04
N PRO A 171 -3.96 -9.62 13.58
CA PRO A 171 -3.51 -9.05 14.85
C PRO A 171 -3.18 -7.54 14.80
N GLN A 172 -3.04 -6.97 13.61
CA GLN A 172 -2.65 -5.57 13.42
C GLN A 172 -3.86 -4.63 13.29
N LEU A 173 -5.02 -5.15 12.84
CA LEU A 173 -6.30 -4.43 12.77
C LEU A 173 -7.05 -4.49 14.11
#